data_AF-A0A3M7SVF4-F1
#
_entry.id   AF-A0A3M7SVF4-F1
#
_cell.length_a   1.000
_cell.length_b   1.000
_cell.length_c   1.000
_cell.angle_alpha   90.00
_cell.angle_beta   90.00
_cell.angle_gamma   90.00
#
_symmetry.space_group_name_H-M   'P 1'
#
loop_
_entity.id
_entity.type
_entity.pdbx_description
1 polymer ?
#
loop_
_entity_poly.entity_id
_entity_poly.type
_entity_poly.pdbx_seq_one_letter_code
_entity_poly.pdbx_strand_id
1 'polypeptide(L)'
;MSHKNTSEIFSVMTSGFATVAGSVLAAYINFNIPANHLIIASLMAAPAALTISKTIHPETKNTRANWHAIKNLPKGDARNIFEAISIGASNMVGPIGGILSNLIAFTACFAFIDAFCIWIFSMIGLENFGVTSIMSYLFYPFAFLMGVSLTDAKSVSKLIGIKMFVNEFAAFDELGKAIRFRDSIIASGEFDAYKNGTYPLPNDIYMVWEDRSILISTYALCGFANFASMGIAIGGLGALAPKRLKTFSKFALKAMIAGNITNFCTACIAGLLFDKLNISLSVSHFITTLCSSWSACDQVFRLVPTASKNEEIGFFYNRILFNENYKVIRVFLFNFSQNNFKDREIQKNRTDIIIIDKYSNRIYLIS
;
A
#
# COMPACT_ATOMS: atom_id res chain seq x y z
N MET A 1 19.70 -13.68 0.43
CA MET A 1 19.42 -13.07 1.76
C MET A 1 20.64 -13.11 2.70
N SER A 2 21.40 -14.22 2.74
CA SER A 2 22.62 -14.39 3.56
C SER A 2 23.70 -13.31 3.39
N HIS A 3 23.92 -12.83 2.16
CA HIS A 3 25.02 -11.91 1.81
C HIS A 3 24.65 -10.42 1.83
N LYS A 4 23.39 -10.08 2.15
CA LYS A 4 22.91 -8.69 2.11
C LYS A 4 23.53 -7.83 3.22
N ASN A 5 23.73 -6.55 2.93
CA ASN A 5 24.12 -5.53 3.91
C ASN A 5 22.95 -5.22 4.86
N THR A 6 23.25 -4.59 6.00
CA THR A 6 22.21 -4.25 6.99
C THR A 6 21.16 -3.28 6.44
N SER A 7 21.57 -2.34 5.58
CA SER A 7 20.64 -1.41 4.92
C SER A 7 19.76 -2.10 3.89
N GLU A 8 20.30 -3.03 3.10
CA GLU A 8 19.49 -3.84 2.20
C GLU A 8 18.49 -4.73 2.97
N ILE A 9 18.90 -5.33 4.09
CA ILE A 9 18.00 -6.11 4.95
C ILE A 9 16.89 -5.21 5.50
N PHE A 10 17.24 -4.02 6.00
CA PHE A 10 16.27 -3.04 6.50
C PHE A 10 15.28 -2.60 5.41
N SER A 11 15.76 -2.42 4.18
CA SER A 11 14.92 -2.06 3.02
C SER A 11 13.94 -3.18 2.67
N VAL A 12 14.40 -4.44 2.66
CA VAL A 12 13.55 -5.61 2.42
C VAL A 12 12.47 -5.75 3.50
N MET A 13 12.84 -5.60 4.77
CA MET A 13 11.88 -5.69 5.87
C MET A 13 10.86 -4.54 5.83
N THR A 14 11.32 -3.30 5.63
CA THR A 14 10.44 -2.13 5.53
C THR A 14 9.46 -2.28 4.37
N SER A 15 9.93 -2.73 3.19
CA SER A 15 9.07 -2.98 2.04
C SER A 15 8.01 -4.06 2.31
N GLY A 16 8.39 -5.14 3.02
CA GLY A 16 7.43 -6.17 3.43
C GLY A 16 6.35 -5.64 4.39
N PHE A 17 6.69 -4.76 5.32
CA PHE A 17 5.72 -4.15 6.23
C PHE A 17 4.86 -3.06 5.57
N ALA A 18 5.41 -2.33 4.59
CA ALA A 18 4.69 -1.26 3.91
C ALA A 18 3.64 -1.77 2.89
N THR A 19 3.78 -3.02 2.43
CA THR A 19 2.94 -3.58 1.38
C THR A 19 1.98 -4.65 1.91
N VAL A 20 0.97 -4.98 1.12
CA VAL A 20 0.09 -6.13 1.33
C VAL A 20 0.32 -7.15 0.23
N ALA A 21 0.07 -8.43 0.53
CA ALA A 21 0.15 -9.50 -0.46
C ALA A 21 -1.10 -9.51 -1.36
N GLY A 22 -0.93 -9.88 -2.63
CA GLY A 22 -2.06 -10.05 -3.54
C GLY A 22 -3.07 -11.11 -3.08
N SER A 23 -2.62 -12.13 -2.33
CA SER A 23 -3.47 -13.19 -1.78
C SER A 23 -4.51 -12.68 -0.78
N VAL A 24 -4.16 -11.64 0.00
CA VAL A 24 -5.05 -11.07 1.02
C VAL A 24 -5.89 -9.91 0.48
N LEU A 25 -5.49 -9.34 -0.66
CA LEU A 25 -6.19 -8.24 -1.32
C LEU A 25 -7.66 -8.58 -1.61
N ALA A 26 -7.92 -9.81 -2.07
CA ALA A 26 -9.27 -10.29 -2.34
C ALA A 26 -10.18 -10.29 -1.10
N ALA A 27 -9.61 -10.58 0.08
CA ALA A 27 -10.36 -10.54 1.33
C ALA A 27 -10.79 -9.10 1.68
N TYR A 28 -9.91 -8.12 1.49
CA TYR A 28 -10.24 -6.71 1.74
C TYR A 28 -11.32 -6.19 0.78
N ILE A 29 -11.29 -6.62 -0.48
CA ILE A 29 -12.35 -6.30 -1.44
C ILE A 29 -13.70 -6.86 -0.97
N ASN A 30 -13.72 -8.08 -0.43
CA ASN A 30 -14.93 -8.67 0.14
C ASN A 30 -15.43 -7.90 1.39
N PHE A 31 -14.57 -7.19 2.11
CA PHE A 31 -14.96 -6.28 3.18
C PHE A 31 -15.55 -4.95 2.69
N ASN A 32 -15.85 -4.81 1.38
CA ASN A 32 -16.36 -3.57 0.78
C ASN A 32 -15.33 -2.44 0.71
N ILE A 33 -14.03 -2.79 0.73
CA ILE A 33 -12.96 -1.81 0.52
C ILE A 33 -12.76 -1.60 -0.99
N PRO A 34 -12.68 -0.35 -1.47
CA PRO A 34 -12.57 -0.06 -2.90
C PRO A 34 -11.26 -0.61 -3.50
N ALA A 35 -11.40 -1.56 -4.43
CA ALA A 35 -10.28 -2.32 -5.02
C ALA A 35 -9.27 -1.45 -5.77
N ASN A 36 -9.75 -0.41 -6.46
CA ASN A 36 -8.92 0.57 -7.16
C ASN A 36 -7.89 1.22 -6.22
N HIS A 37 -8.32 1.62 -5.01
CA HIS A 37 -7.43 2.25 -4.03
C HIS A 37 -6.44 1.27 -3.43
N LEU A 38 -6.85 0.03 -3.16
CA LEU A 38 -5.95 -1.01 -2.64
C LEU A 38 -4.82 -1.37 -3.61
N ILE A 39 -5.13 -1.48 -4.91
CA ILE A 39 -4.13 -1.77 -5.95
C ILE A 39 -3.15 -0.61 -6.08
N ILE A 40 -3.66 0.63 -6.13
CA ILE A 40 -2.83 1.83 -6.25
C ILE A 40 -1.95 2.01 -5.00
N ALA A 41 -2.50 1.81 -3.80
CA ALA A 41 -1.74 1.88 -2.54
C ALA A 41 -0.58 0.87 -2.52
N SER A 42 -0.83 -0.37 -2.94
CA SER A 42 0.19 -1.41 -3.03
C SER A 42 1.32 -1.05 -4.00
N LEU A 43 0.98 -0.44 -5.15
CA LEU A 43 1.96 0.01 -6.13
C LEU A 43 2.78 1.20 -5.62
N MET A 44 2.14 2.17 -4.97
CA MET A 44 2.80 3.36 -4.40
C MET A 44 3.70 3.03 -3.20
N ALA A 45 3.35 2.01 -2.42
CA ALA A 45 4.12 1.60 -1.25
C ALA A 45 5.51 1.08 -1.62
N ALA A 46 5.71 0.50 -2.80
CA ALA A 46 7.03 -0.02 -3.21
C ALA A 46 8.12 1.06 -3.32
N PRO A 47 7.98 2.13 -4.14
CA PRO A 47 8.96 3.21 -4.18
C PRO A 47 9.00 4.01 -2.86
N ALA A 48 7.86 4.23 -2.22
CA ALA A 48 7.82 4.96 -0.95
C ALA A 48 8.59 4.24 0.17
N ALA A 49 8.48 2.90 0.26
CA ALA A 49 9.19 2.11 1.25
C ALA A 49 10.71 2.17 1.05
N LEU A 50 11.18 2.19 -0.21
CA LEU A 50 12.60 2.37 -0.50
C LEU A 50 13.09 3.74 -0.05
N THR A 51 12.36 4.81 -0.37
CA THR A 51 12.70 6.16 0.06
C THR A 51 12.76 6.28 1.58
N ILE A 52 11.71 5.83 2.28
CA ILE A 52 11.66 5.91 3.75
C ILE A 52 12.74 5.02 4.40
N SER A 53 12.95 3.81 3.87
CA SER A 53 13.95 2.90 4.43
C SER A 53 15.38 3.42 4.27
N LYS A 54 15.70 4.04 3.13
CA LYS A 54 17.02 4.62 2.87
C LYS A 54 17.24 5.94 3.60
N THR A 55 16.19 6.72 3.86
CA THR A 55 16.27 7.89 4.75
C THR A 55 16.54 7.47 6.20
N ILE A 56 15.88 6.42 6.69
CA ILE A 56 15.99 5.96 8.09
C ILE A 56 17.28 5.13 8.34
N HIS A 57 17.75 4.42 7.32
CA HIS A 57 18.95 3.59 7.40
C HIS A 57 19.68 3.58 6.05
N PRO A 58 20.48 4.63 5.76
CA PRO A 58 21.19 4.77 4.49
C PRO A 58 22.21 3.66 4.27
N GLU A 59 22.56 3.44 3.00
CA GLU A 59 23.58 2.46 2.64
C GLU A 59 24.97 3.00 2.98
N THR A 60 25.73 2.26 3.79
CA THR A 60 27.09 2.65 4.22
C THR A 60 28.18 1.75 3.64
N LYS A 61 27.79 0.62 3.04
CA LYS A 61 28.72 -0.38 2.49
C LYS A 61 28.39 -0.59 1.03
N ASN A 62 29.42 -0.85 0.24
CA ASN A 62 29.21 -1.18 -1.17
C ASN A 62 28.32 -2.42 -1.31
N THR A 63 27.39 -2.32 -2.26
CA THR A 63 26.44 -3.35 -2.63
C THR A 63 27.20 -4.57 -3.16
N ARG A 64 26.86 -5.76 -2.67
CA ARG A 64 27.42 -7.02 -3.21
C ARG A 64 26.54 -7.63 -4.30
N ALA A 65 25.40 -7.00 -4.60
CA ALA A 65 24.53 -7.39 -5.69
C ALA A 65 25.22 -7.09 -7.02
N ASN A 66 25.80 -8.12 -7.63
CA ASN A 66 26.33 -8.08 -8.98
C ASN A 66 25.25 -8.57 -9.96
N TRP A 67 25.16 -7.99 -11.15
CA TRP A 67 24.31 -8.46 -12.25
C TRP A 67 24.46 -9.97 -12.50
N HIS A 68 25.69 -10.49 -12.41
CA HIS A 68 25.95 -11.93 -12.54
C HIS A 68 25.29 -12.78 -11.45
N ALA A 69 25.18 -12.26 -10.22
CA ALA A 69 24.50 -12.96 -9.13
C ALA A 69 22.97 -12.96 -9.31
N ILE A 70 22.41 -11.91 -9.93
CA ILE A 70 20.98 -11.82 -10.24
C ILE A 70 20.63 -12.75 -11.41
N LYS A 71 21.46 -12.77 -12.45
CA LYS A 71 21.27 -13.65 -13.63
C LYS A 71 21.32 -15.13 -13.27
N ASN A 72 22.08 -15.48 -12.23
CA ASN A 72 22.28 -16.86 -11.78
C ASN A 72 21.36 -17.27 -10.61
N LEU A 73 20.21 -16.60 -10.43
CA LEU A 73 19.21 -17.05 -9.46
C LEU A 73 18.69 -18.46 -9.84
N PRO A 74 18.56 -19.38 -8.87
CA PRO A 74 17.99 -20.69 -9.13
C PRO A 74 16.58 -20.56 -9.67
N LYS A 75 16.28 -21.26 -10.77
CA LYS A 75 14.93 -21.36 -11.31
C LYS A 75 14.08 -22.22 -10.38
N GLY A 76 12.77 -21.99 -10.36
CA GLY A 76 11.84 -22.83 -9.62
C GLY A 76 11.82 -24.26 -10.17
N ASP A 77 11.56 -25.24 -9.30
CA ASP A 77 11.62 -26.67 -9.64
C ASP A 77 10.41 -27.17 -10.46
N ALA A 78 9.42 -26.30 -10.70
CA ALA A 78 8.19 -26.67 -11.40
C ALA A 78 8.43 -26.87 -12.91
N ARG A 79 7.93 -27.98 -13.45
CA ARG A 79 8.10 -28.38 -14.86
C ARG A 79 6.98 -27.85 -15.75
N ASN A 80 5.81 -27.58 -15.17
CA ASN A 80 4.65 -27.07 -15.88
C ASN A 80 3.79 -26.14 -15.00
N ILE A 81 2.82 -25.46 -15.61
CA ILE A 81 1.97 -24.48 -14.93
C ILE A 81 1.12 -25.13 -13.81
N PHE A 82 0.65 -26.35 -14.01
CA PHE A 82 -0.16 -27.07 -13.01
C PHE A 82 0.68 -27.45 -11.79
N GLU A 83 1.90 -27.93 -11.99
CA GLU A 83 2.85 -28.23 -10.92
C GLU A 83 3.22 -26.95 -10.15
N ALA A 84 3.42 -25.82 -10.84
CA ALA A 84 3.65 -24.53 -10.18
C ALA A 84 2.47 -24.09 -9.31
N ILE A 85 1.23 -24.27 -9.78
CA ILE A 85 0.01 -23.99 -9.01
C ILE A 85 -0.08 -24.90 -7.79
N SER A 86 0.11 -26.21 -7.96
CA SER A 86 0.03 -27.20 -6.87
C SER A 86 1.12 -27.00 -5.81
N ILE A 87 2.36 -26.71 -6.22
CA ILE A 87 3.46 -26.38 -5.31
C ILE A 87 3.15 -25.07 -4.56
N GLY A 88 2.66 -24.05 -5.27
CA GLY A 88 2.27 -22.78 -4.67
C GLY A 88 1.18 -22.94 -3.61
N ALA A 89 0.12 -23.71 -3.91
CA ALA A 89 -0.96 -23.99 -2.97
C ALA A 89 -0.47 -24.79 -1.75
N SER A 90 0.31 -25.85 -1.97
CA SER A 90 0.82 -26.72 -0.90
C SER A 90 1.79 -25.98 0.03
N ASN A 91 2.66 -25.13 -0.53
CA ASN A 91 3.60 -24.32 0.24
C ASN A 91 2.91 -23.26 1.10
N MET A 92 1.68 -22.86 0.77
CA MET A 92 0.94 -21.84 1.52
C MET A 92 0.25 -22.40 2.76
N VAL A 93 -0.02 -23.72 2.83
CA VAL A 93 -0.77 -24.35 3.92
C VAL A 93 -0.15 -24.06 5.30
N GLY A 94 1.17 -24.24 5.43
CA GLY A 94 1.89 -23.96 6.67
C GLY A 94 1.83 -22.48 7.10
N PRO A 95 2.25 -21.54 6.23
CA PRO A 95 2.16 -20.11 6.49
C PRO A 95 0.74 -19.62 6.83
N ILE A 96 -0.30 -20.11 6.15
CA ILE A 96 -1.70 -19.76 6.45
C ILE A 96 -2.06 -20.17 7.87
N GLY A 97 -1.71 -21.38 8.29
CA GLY A 97 -1.95 -21.85 9.67
C GLY A 97 -1.24 -20.97 10.70
N GLY A 98 -0.01 -20.57 10.42
CA GLY A 98 0.75 -19.63 11.25
C GLY A 98 0.08 -18.25 11.34
N ILE A 99 -0.37 -17.70 10.21
CA ILE A 99 -1.09 -16.42 10.16
C ILE A 99 -2.38 -16.52 10.99
N LEU A 100 -3.25 -17.50 10.72
CA LEU A 100 -4.52 -17.66 11.43
C LEU A 100 -4.33 -17.85 12.93
N SER A 101 -3.38 -18.70 13.35
CA SER A 101 -3.09 -18.93 14.76
C SER A 101 -2.63 -17.64 15.45
N ASN A 102 -1.75 -16.88 14.77
CA ASN A 102 -1.26 -15.60 15.26
C ASN A 102 -2.38 -14.56 15.34
N LEU A 103 -3.26 -14.49 14.34
CA LEU A 103 -4.43 -13.60 14.34
C LEU A 103 -5.33 -13.90 15.54
N ILE A 104 -5.67 -15.18 15.78
CA ILE A 104 -6.51 -15.58 16.92
C ILE A 104 -5.84 -15.21 18.23
N ALA A 105 -4.55 -15.55 18.41
CA ALA A 105 -3.82 -15.27 19.63
C ALA A 105 -3.69 -13.77 19.93
N PHE A 106 -3.29 -12.96 18.93
CA PHE A 106 -3.15 -11.51 19.11
C PHE A 106 -4.50 -10.81 19.28
N THR A 107 -5.55 -11.24 18.57
CA THR A 107 -6.90 -10.67 18.73
C THR A 107 -7.44 -10.98 20.12
N ALA A 108 -7.31 -12.22 20.59
CA ALA A 108 -7.76 -12.61 21.92
C ALA A 108 -6.97 -11.88 23.02
N CYS A 109 -5.64 -11.78 22.87
CA CYS A 109 -4.80 -11.03 23.80
C CYS A 109 -5.16 -9.54 23.82
N PHE A 110 -5.35 -8.92 22.65
CA PHE A 110 -5.77 -7.52 22.56
C PHE A 110 -7.14 -7.31 23.19
N ALA A 111 -8.12 -8.15 22.89
CA ALA A 111 -9.46 -8.08 23.49
C ALA A 111 -9.41 -8.22 25.02
N PHE A 112 -8.57 -9.12 25.54
CA PHE A 112 -8.33 -9.27 26.97
C PHE A 112 -7.74 -7.99 27.59
N ILE A 113 -6.69 -7.42 27.00
CA ILE A 113 -6.07 -6.19 27.50
C ILE A 113 -7.06 -5.01 27.41
N ASP A 114 -7.81 -4.90 26.32
CA ASP A 114 -8.82 -3.86 26.12
C ASP A 114 -9.92 -3.95 27.19
N ALA A 115 -10.49 -5.14 27.40
CA ALA A 115 -11.48 -5.38 28.45
C ALA A 115 -10.92 -5.13 29.86
N PHE A 116 -9.67 -5.52 30.12
CA PHE A 116 -9.01 -5.25 31.39
C PHE A 116 -8.80 -3.75 31.62
N CYS A 117 -8.42 -2.99 30.59
CA CYS A 117 -8.36 -1.54 30.65
C CYS A 117 -9.75 -0.94 30.92
N ILE A 118 -10.78 -1.35 30.17
CA ILE A 118 -12.16 -0.88 30.39
C ILE A 118 -12.59 -1.11 31.84
N TRP A 119 -12.29 -2.29 32.39
CA TRP A 119 -12.58 -2.60 33.80
C TRP A 119 -11.88 -1.63 34.75
N ILE A 120 -10.58 -1.35 34.58
CA ILE A 120 -9.86 -0.36 35.41
C ILE A 120 -10.47 1.04 35.29
N PHE A 121 -10.72 1.50 34.06
CA PHE A 121 -11.22 2.85 33.83
C PHE A 121 -12.67 3.04 34.31
N SER A 122 -13.47 1.97 34.27
CA SER A 122 -14.81 1.97 34.86
C SER A 122 -14.79 2.27 36.36
N MET A 123 -13.74 1.88 37.09
CA MET A 123 -13.59 2.21 38.51
C MET A 123 -13.40 3.70 38.78
N ILE A 124 -12.91 4.45 37.79
CA ILE A 124 -12.66 5.90 37.87
C ILE A 124 -13.83 6.68 37.22
N GLY A 125 -14.92 6.00 36.87
CA GLY A 125 -16.11 6.59 36.23
C GLY A 125 -15.97 6.82 34.72
N LEU A 126 -14.94 6.27 34.07
CA LEU A 126 -14.76 6.31 32.62
C LEU A 126 -15.28 5.01 31.99
N GLU A 127 -16.55 5.02 31.61
CA GLU A 127 -17.18 3.88 30.93
C GLU A 127 -16.66 3.71 29.49
N ASN A 128 -16.53 2.46 29.03
CA ASN A 128 -16.09 2.09 27.67
C ASN A 128 -14.74 2.69 27.23
N PHE A 129 -13.88 3.04 28.18
CA PHE A 129 -12.55 3.56 27.90
C PHE A 129 -11.51 2.43 27.94
N GLY A 130 -11.20 1.84 26.78
CA GLY A 130 -10.20 0.77 26.64
C GLY A 130 -8.89 1.22 25.99
N VAL A 131 -8.06 0.23 25.65
CA VAL A 131 -6.87 0.39 24.79
C VAL A 131 -7.24 1.05 23.48
N THR A 132 -8.35 0.66 22.85
CA THR A 132 -8.81 1.24 21.59
C THR A 132 -9.05 2.75 21.71
N SER A 133 -9.62 3.18 22.85
CA SER A 133 -9.82 4.60 23.14
C SER A 133 -8.49 5.33 23.34
N ILE A 134 -7.54 4.74 24.08
CA ILE A 134 -6.18 5.31 24.24
C ILE A 134 -5.50 5.47 22.88
N MET A 135 -5.57 4.45 22.03
CA MET A 135 -4.97 4.48 20.70
C MET A 135 -5.61 5.54 19.81
N SER A 136 -6.91 5.79 19.95
CA SER A 136 -7.59 6.91 19.28
C SER A 136 -6.90 8.24 19.56
N TYR A 137 -6.62 8.54 20.82
CA TYR A 137 -5.97 9.79 21.22
C TYR A 137 -4.49 9.82 20.82
N LEU A 138 -3.79 8.67 20.91
CA LEU A 138 -2.39 8.56 20.52
C LEU A 138 -2.19 8.79 19.02
N PHE A 139 -3.06 8.23 18.17
CA PHE A 139 -2.96 8.33 16.71
C PHE A 139 -3.73 9.51 16.10
N TYR A 140 -4.53 10.23 16.90
CA TYR A 140 -5.22 11.47 16.51
C TYR A 140 -4.35 12.47 15.74
N PRO A 141 -3.15 12.85 16.22
CA PRO A 141 -2.30 13.79 15.49
C PRO A 141 -1.87 13.24 14.13
N PHE A 142 -1.64 11.93 14.00
CA PHE A 142 -1.25 11.33 12.72
C PHE A 142 -2.41 11.32 11.73
N ALA A 143 -3.64 10.99 12.16
CA ALA A 143 -4.81 11.07 11.30
C ALA A 143 -5.05 12.50 10.82
N PHE A 144 -4.95 13.48 11.72
CA PHE A 144 -5.06 14.89 11.36
C PHE A 144 -3.97 15.33 10.37
N LEU A 145 -2.71 14.94 10.60
CA LEU A 145 -1.59 15.28 9.70
C LEU A 145 -1.70 14.63 8.31
N MET A 146 -2.34 13.46 8.19
CA MET A 146 -2.66 12.86 6.90
C MET A 146 -3.80 13.58 6.16
N GLY A 147 -4.42 14.56 6.83
CA GLY A 147 -5.47 15.40 6.29
C GLY A 147 -6.87 14.92 6.62
N VAL A 148 -7.08 13.87 7.42
CA VAL A 148 -8.43 13.38 7.76
C VAL A 148 -9.27 14.50 8.37
N SER A 149 -10.56 14.57 8.00
CA SER A 149 -11.48 15.54 8.56
C SER A 149 -11.60 15.40 10.07
N LEU A 150 -11.78 16.51 10.80
CA LEU A 150 -11.83 16.50 12.26
C LEU A 150 -12.98 15.65 12.80
N THR A 151 -14.08 15.53 12.05
CA THR A 151 -15.22 14.66 12.41
C THR A 151 -14.86 13.17 12.36
N ASP A 152 -13.96 12.79 11.45
CA ASP A 152 -13.56 11.40 11.21
C ASP A 152 -12.24 11.03 11.91
N ALA A 153 -11.44 12.02 12.29
CA ALA A 153 -10.07 11.83 12.78
C ALA A 153 -10.02 10.87 13.98
N LYS A 154 -10.99 10.95 14.90
CA LYS A 154 -11.07 10.05 16.05
C LYS A 154 -11.29 8.60 15.62
N SER A 155 -12.23 8.35 14.71
CA SER A 155 -12.54 7.01 14.18
C SER A 155 -11.37 6.44 13.38
N VAL A 156 -10.78 7.23 12.48
CA VAL A 156 -9.63 6.81 11.68
C VAL A 156 -8.42 6.48 12.56
N SER A 157 -8.20 7.24 13.62
CA SER A 157 -7.11 6.98 14.57
C SER A 157 -7.28 5.67 15.33
N LYS A 158 -8.54 5.29 15.65
CA LYS A 158 -8.83 3.96 16.20
C LYS A 158 -8.48 2.87 15.22
N LEU A 159 -8.85 3.01 13.95
CA LEU A 159 -8.52 2.02 12.90
C LEU A 159 -7.01 1.85 12.73
N ILE A 160 -6.24 2.95 12.77
CA ILE A 160 -4.76 2.90 12.75
C ILE A 160 -4.22 2.14 13.96
N GLY A 161 -4.79 2.39 15.15
CA GLY A 161 -4.47 1.67 16.38
C GLY A 161 -4.73 0.16 16.28
N ILE A 162 -5.94 -0.21 15.83
CA ILE A 162 -6.34 -1.61 15.59
C ILE A 162 -5.36 -2.27 14.62
N LYS A 163 -5.01 -1.58 13.52
CA LYS A 163 -4.01 -2.08 12.58
C LYS A 163 -2.69 -2.40 13.27
N MET A 164 -2.13 -1.45 14.03
CA MET A 164 -0.78 -1.57 14.57
C MET A 164 -0.68 -2.65 15.65
N PHE A 165 -1.71 -2.78 16.49
CA PHE A 165 -1.72 -3.72 17.63
C PHE A 165 -2.30 -5.09 17.29
N VAL A 166 -3.39 -5.13 16.53
CA VAL A 166 -4.08 -6.36 16.16
C VAL A 166 -3.54 -6.83 14.81
N ASN A 167 -3.97 -6.17 13.73
CA ASN A 167 -3.52 -6.37 12.35
C ASN A 167 -4.40 -5.54 11.40
N GLU A 168 -3.96 -5.40 10.16
CA GLU A 168 -4.68 -4.70 9.10
C GLU A 168 -6.00 -5.40 8.70
N PHE A 169 -6.12 -6.72 8.83
CA PHE A 169 -7.37 -7.44 8.54
C PHE A 169 -8.52 -6.99 9.44
N ALA A 170 -8.29 -6.94 10.75
CA ALA A 170 -9.28 -6.46 11.71
C ALA A 170 -9.63 -4.99 11.45
N ALA A 171 -8.64 -4.15 11.13
CA ALA A 171 -8.89 -2.76 10.81
C ALA A 171 -9.71 -2.59 9.51
N PHE A 172 -9.47 -3.42 8.49
CA PHE A 172 -10.24 -3.38 7.24
C PHE A 172 -11.66 -3.93 7.40
N ASP A 173 -11.88 -4.94 8.25
CA ASP A 173 -13.24 -5.41 8.57
C ASP A 173 -14.06 -4.29 9.22
N GLU A 174 -13.47 -3.59 10.19
CA GLU A 174 -14.10 -2.44 10.86
C GLU A 174 -14.36 -1.25 9.92
N LEU A 175 -13.39 -0.91 9.06
CA LEU A 175 -13.60 0.10 8.02
C LEU A 175 -14.69 -0.34 7.02
N GLY A 176 -14.74 -1.61 6.69
CA GLY A 176 -15.75 -2.19 5.80
C GLY A 176 -17.17 -2.07 6.36
N LYS A 177 -17.34 -2.38 7.65
CA LYS A 177 -18.61 -2.16 8.38
C LYS A 177 -19.01 -0.69 8.36
N ALA A 178 -18.05 0.21 8.60
CA ALA A 178 -18.28 1.66 8.55
C ALA A 178 -18.79 2.12 7.18
N ILE A 179 -18.15 1.67 6.09
CA ILE A 179 -18.54 2.02 4.72
C ILE A 179 -19.94 1.47 4.41
N ARG A 180 -20.21 0.19 4.72
CA ARG A 180 -21.53 -0.41 4.46
C ARG A 180 -22.65 0.31 5.22
N PHE A 181 -22.42 0.64 6.48
CA PHE A 181 -23.39 1.38 7.27
C PHE A 181 -23.61 2.78 6.71
N ARG A 182 -22.53 3.49 6.35
CA ARG A 182 -22.59 4.78 5.67
C ARG A 182 -23.39 4.72 4.36
N ASP A 183 -23.13 3.74 3.51
CA ASP A 183 -23.81 3.59 2.23
C ASP A 183 -25.32 3.29 2.44
N SER A 184 -25.65 2.54 3.50
CA SER A 184 -27.05 2.26 3.86
C SER A 184 -27.82 3.50 4.31
N ILE A 185 -27.22 4.38 5.12
CA ILE A 185 -27.86 5.62 5.57
C ILE A 185 -27.97 6.66 4.43
N ILE A 186 -27.05 6.63 3.46
CA ILE A 186 -27.15 7.44 2.25
C ILE A 186 -28.33 6.94 1.40
N ALA A 187 -28.46 5.62 1.24
CA ALA A 187 -29.56 5.02 0.48
C ALA A 187 -30.94 5.23 1.14
N SER A 188 -31.01 5.30 2.48
CA SER A 188 -32.27 5.60 3.18
C SER A 188 -32.65 7.08 3.16
N GLY A 189 -31.74 7.97 2.77
CA GLY A 189 -31.95 9.43 2.82
C GLY A 189 -31.83 10.03 4.22
N GLU A 190 -31.31 9.27 5.19
CA GLU A 190 -31.21 9.67 6.61
C GLU A 190 -29.79 10.13 7.00
N PHE A 191 -28.89 10.29 6.03
CA PHE A 191 -27.48 10.63 6.26
C PHE A 191 -27.31 11.87 7.15
N ASP A 192 -28.06 12.94 6.90
CA ASP A 192 -27.97 14.19 7.67
C ASP A 192 -28.48 14.03 9.11
N ALA A 193 -29.49 13.18 9.33
CA ALA A 193 -30.02 12.90 10.67
C ALA A 193 -28.99 12.15 11.54
N TYR A 194 -28.27 11.19 10.95
CA TYR A 194 -27.17 10.52 11.62
C TYR A 194 -25.97 11.44 11.84
N LYS A 195 -25.59 12.23 10.83
CA LYS A 195 -24.42 13.13 10.90
C LYS A 195 -24.59 14.24 11.94
N ASN A 196 -25.81 14.74 12.10
CA ASN A 196 -26.14 15.77 13.10
C ASN A 196 -26.42 15.19 14.49
N GLY A 197 -26.34 13.87 14.68
CA GLY A 197 -26.56 13.20 15.96
C GLY A 197 -28.02 13.11 16.39
N THR A 198 -28.97 13.29 15.47
CA THR A 198 -30.41 13.11 15.74
C THR A 198 -30.73 11.63 15.98
N TYR A 199 -30.05 10.74 15.26
CA TYR A 199 -30.11 9.30 15.51
C TYR A 199 -28.84 8.82 16.21
N PRO A 200 -28.97 7.96 17.24
CA PRO A 200 -27.82 7.39 17.91
C PRO A 200 -27.05 6.47 16.96
N LEU A 201 -25.73 6.58 16.99
CA LEU A 201 -24.86 5.63 16.32
C LEU A 201 -24.88 4.29 17.07
N PRO A 202 -24.83 3.15 16.36
CA PRO A 202 -24.60 1.86 16.99
C PRO A 202 -23.28 1.88 17.77
N ASN A 203 -23.28 1.33 18.98
CA ASN A 203 -22.12 1.37 19.88
C ASN A 203 -20.87 0.68 19.32
N ASP A 204 -21.06 -0.28 18.42
CA ASP A 204 -19.99 -1.15 17.91
C ASP A 204 -19.43 -0.70 16.56
N ILE A 205 -19.89 0.43 16.00
CA ILE A 205 -19.49 0.88 14.65
C ILE A 205 -18.64 2.15 14.74
N TYR A 206 -17.43 2.08 14.18
CA TYR A 206 -16.62 3.26 13.90
C TYR A 206 -17.22 4.00 12.72
N MET A 207 -17.75 5.20 12.91
CA MET A 207 -18.28 5.96 11.79
C MET A 207 -17.20 6.79 11.11
N VAL A 208 -17.16 6.71 9.78
CA VAL A 208 -16.35 7.57 8.90
C VAL A 208 -17.30 8.17 7.88
N TRP A 209 -17.45 9.50 7.91
CA TRP A 209 -18.47 10.22 7.16
C TRP A 209 -18.04 10.58 5.75
N GLU A 210 -16.79 11.00 5.57
CA GLU A 210 -16.32 11.56 4.30
C GLU A 210 -15.64 10.50 3.41
N ASP A 211 -15.92 10.53 2.10
CA ASP A 211 -15.25 9.67 1.12
C ASP A 211 -13.73 9.89 1.12
N ARG A 212 -13.31 11.14 1.38
CA ARG A 212 -11.90 11.50 1.52
C ARG A 212 -11.25 10.80 2.70
N SER A 213 -11.92 10.73 3.85
CA SER A 213 -11.45 10.03 5.03
C SER A 213 -11.41 8.51 4.82
N ILE A 214 -12.38 7.94 4.09
CA ILE A 214 -12.38 6.52 3.68
C ILE A 214 -11.16 6.23 2.79
N LEU A 215 -10.88 7.11 1.83
CA LEU A 215 -9.72 6.98 0.94
C LEU A 215 -8.41 7.06 1.72
N ILE A 216 -8.22 8.09 2.55
CA ILE A 216 -7.00 8.24 3.37
C ILE A 216 -6.83 7.03 4.29
N SER A 217 -7.91 6.56 4.94
CA SER A 217 -7.88 5.36 5.78
C SER A 217 -7.46 4.13 5.00
N THR A 218 -7.99 3.93 3.79
CA THR A 218 -7.64 2.77 2.95
C THR A 218 -6.13 2.70 2.70
N TYR A 219 -5.48 3.82 2.37
CA TYR A 219 -4.04 3.86 2.14
C TYR A 219 -3.24 3.73 3.44
N ALA A 220 -3.69 4.39 4.52
CA ALA A 220 -3.04 4.30 5.83
C ALA A 220 -3.06 2.85 6.37
N LEU A 221 -4.15 2.13 6.12
CA LEU A 221 -4.33 0.74 6.56
C LEU A 221 -3.62 -0.26 5.65
N CYS A 222 -3.43 0.03 4.36
CA CYS A 222 -2.86 -0.89 3.36
C CYS A 222 -1.38 -1.23 3.57
N GLY A 223 -1.07 -2.13 4.52
CA GLY A 223 0.26 -2.72 4.72
C GLY A 223 0.36 -3.55 5.99
N PHE A 224 1.25 -4.55 6.00
CA PHE A 224 1.47 -5.49 7.11
C PHE A 224 2.24 -4.93 8.32
N ALA A 225 2.30 -3.62 8.48
CA ALA A 225 3.09 -2.97 9.53
C ALA A 225 2.41 -3.07 10.91
N ASN A 226 2.53 -4.22 11.58
CA ASN A 226 1.97 -4.49 12.92
C ASN A 226 2.80 -5.48 13.73
N PHE A 227 2.55 -5.55 15.04
CA PHE A 227 3.32 -6.40 15.96
C PHE A 227 3.21 -7.89 15.63
N ALA A 228 2.02 -8.35 15.22
CA ALA A 228 1.79 -9.72 14.79
C ALA A 228 2.68 -10.09 13.58
N SER A 229 2.79 -9.19 12.60
CA SER A 229 3.60 -9.38 11.40
C SER A 229 5.09 -9.29 11.66
N MET A 230 5.54 -8.64 12.75
CA MET A 230 6.96 -8.69 13.15
C MET A 230 7.40 -10.12 13.44
N GLY A 231 6.57 -10.91 14.14
CA GLY A 231 6.84 -12.32 14.41
C GLY A 231 6.95 -13.14 13.13
N ILE A 232 6.00 -12.94 12.21
CA ILE A 232 5.96 -13.61 10.89
C ILE A 232 7.20 -13.24 10.07
N ALA A 233 7.56 -11.96 10.01
CA ALA A 233 8.72 -11.48 9.26
C ALA A 233 10.04 -12.05 9.82
N ILE A 234 10.22 -12.05 11.14
CA ILE A 234 11.41 -12.62 11.79
C ILE A 234 11.47 -14.14 11.55
N GLY A 235 10.36 -14.86 11.72
CA GLY A 235 10.28 -16.30 11.51
C GLY A 235 10.55 -16.70 10.05
N GLY A 236 9.85 -16.05 9.11
CA GLY A 236 9.98 -16.32 7.68
C GLY A 236 11.37 -15.98 7.13
N LEU A 237 11.89 -14.80 7.44
CA LEU A 237 13.26 -14.43 7.03
C LEU A 237 14.32 -15.26 7.76
N GLY A 238 14.05 -15.65 9.02
CA GLY A 238 14.88 -16.54 9.82
C GLY A 238 15.04 -17.92 9.19
N ALA A 239 13.95 -18.50 8.68
CA ALA A 239 13.99 -19.78 7.95
C ALA A 239 14.84 -19.68 6.66
N LEU A 240 14.81 -18.54 5.96
CA LEU A 240 15.60 -18.30 4.76
C LEU A 240 17.09 -18.00 5.03
N ALA A 241 17.40 -17.42 6.18
CA ALA A 241 18.78 -17.07 6.56
C ALA A 241 19.00 -17.18 8.08
N PRO A 242 19.13 -18.40 8.63
CA PRO A 242 19.19 -18.62 10.08
C PRO A 242 20.33 -17.87 10.78
N LYS A 243 21.50 -17.76 10.11
CA LYS A 243 22.67 -17.02 10.61
C LYS A 243 22.44 -15.51 10.79
N ARG A 244 21.35 -14.95 10.23
CA ARG A 244 21.00 -13.53 10.28
C ARG A 244 19.82 -13.22 11.21
N LEU A 245 19.27 -14.21 11.92
CA LEU A 245 18.10 -14.05 12.79
C LEU A 245 18.26 -12.87 13.77
N LYS A 246 19.43 -12.77 14.43
CA LYS A 246 19.76 -11.65 15.33
C LYS A 246 19.65 -10.28 14.64
N THR A 247 20.03 -10.19 13.37
CA THR A 247 19.91 -8.97 12.57
C THR A 247 18.46 -8.64 12.26
N PHE A 248 17.65 -9.64 11.89
CA PHE A 248 16.22 -9.44 11.63
C PHE A 248 15.49 -8.96 12.88
N SER A 249 15.69 -9.63 14.02
CA SER A 249 15.07 -9.22 15.30
C SER A 249 15.47 -7.80 15.71
N LYS A 250 16.75 -7.42 15.53
CA LYS A 250 17.24 -6.07 15.85
C LYS A 250 16.53 -4.98 15.03
N PHE A 251 16.22 -5.25 13.76
CA PHE A 251 15.63 -4.25 12.86
C PHE A 251 14.10 -4.33 12.77
N ALA A 252 13.46 -5.39 13.23
CA ALA A 252 12.03 -5.64 13.05
C ALA A 252 11.15 -4.47 13.50
N LEU A 253 11.34 -3.98 14.73
CA LEU A 253 10.54 -2.85 15.24
C LEU A 253 10.76 -1.58 14.42
N LYS A 254 12.02 -1.25 14.11
CA LYS A 254 12.36 -0.05 13.32
C LYS A 254 11.80 -0.14 11.89
N ALA A 255 11.82 -1.33 11.30
CA ALA A 255 11.30 -1.58 9.95
C ALA A 255 9.76 -1.55 9.94
N MET A 256 9.09 -2.05 10.99
CA MET A 256 7.64 -1.94 11.14
C MET A 256 7.19 -0.48 11.25
N ILE A 257 7.89 0.32 12.07
CA ILE A 257 7.62 1.77 12.17
C ILE A 257 7.82 2.45 10.82
N ALA A 258 8.92 2.15 10.12
CA ALA A 258 9.18 2.67 8.78
C ALA A 258 8.10 2.25 7.77
N GLY A 259 7.55 1.04 7.90
CA GLY A 259 6.41 0.56 7.12
C GLY A 259 5.15 1.41 7.36
N ASN A 260 4.78 1.67 8.62
CA ASN A 260 3.64 2.54 8.93
C ASN A 260 3.84 3.97 8.43
N ILE A 261 5.04 4.54 8.58
CA ILE A 261 5.36 5.87 8.02
C ILE A 261 5.18 5.86 6.50
N THR A 262 5.61 4.80 5.81
CA THR A 262 5.42 4.66 4.37
C THR A 262 3.94 4.70 4.01
N ASN A 263 3.10 3.95 4.73
CA ASN A 263 1.66 3.93 4.51
C ASN A 263 1.01 5.29 4.75
N PHE A 264 1.41 5.98 5.82
CA PHE A 264 0.94 7.34 6.10
C PHE A 264 1.36 8.33 5.01
N CYS A 265 2.59 8.23 4.50
CA CYS A 265 3.03 9.04 3.35
C CYS A 265 2.17 8.76 2.10
N THR A 266 1.88 7.50 1.79
CA THR A 266 0.99 7.17 0.65
C THR A 266 -0.43 7.68 0.87
N ALA A 267 -0.92 7.67 2.12
CA ALA A 267 -2.22 8.22 2.49
C ALA A 267 -2.30 9.74 2.34
N CYS A 268 -1.24 10.47 2.74
CA CYS A 268 -1.14 11.91 2.49
C CYS A 268 -1.20 12.22 0.99
N ILE A 269 -0.46 11.47 0.16
CA ILE A 269 -0.48 11.66 -1.30
C ILE A 269 -1.88 11.39 -1.85
N ALA A 270 -2.55 10.33 -1.39
CA ALA A 270 -3.89 10.00 -1.80
C ALA A 270 -4.89 11.11 -1.43
N GLY A 271 -4.83 11.64 -0.21
CA GLY A 271 -5.65 12.77 0.24
C GLY A 271 -5.44 14.03 -0.59
N LEU A 272 -4.17 14.38 -0.91
CA LEU A 272 -3.84 15.52 -1.77
C LEU A 272 -4.37 15.37 -3.20
N LEU A 273 -4.37 14.14 -3.74
CA LEU A 273 -4.87 13.86 -5.10
C LEU A 273 -6.39 13.86 -5.17
N PHE A 274 -7.08 13.47 -4.10
CA PHE A 274 -8.54 13.51 -4.01
C PHE A 274 -9.07 14.95 -4.18
N ASP A 275 -8.46 15.91 -3.49
CA ASP A 275 -8.88 17.32 -3.55
C ASP A 275 -8.65 17.93 -4.93
N LYS A 276 -7.53 17.60 -5.59
CA LYS A 276 -7.21 18.05 -6.95
C LYS A 276 -8.11 17.47 -8.03
N LEU A 277 -8.71 16.30 -7.81
CA LEU A 277 -9.64 15.70 -8.76
C LEU A 277 -11.06 16.30 -8.63
N ASN A 278 -11.43 16.80 -7.45
CA ASN A 278 -12.71 17.47 -7.20
C ASN A 278 -12.71 18.96 -7.60
N ILE A 279 -11.54 19.62 -7.53
CA ILE A 279 -11.32 20.97 -8.06
C ILE A 279 -10.91 20.84 -9.54
N SER A 280 -11.88 20.64 -10.44
CA SER A 280 -11.78 20.76 -11.91
C SER A 280 -10.36 20.76 -12.56
N LEU A 281 -10.01 19.76 -13.38
CA LEU A 281 -9.44 19.89 -14.75
C LEU A 281 -8.50 18.74 -15.20
N SER A 282 -8.72 18.34 -16.46
CA SER A 282 -7.76 17.82 -17.45
C SER A 282 -6.76 16.73 -17.01
N VAL A 283 -6.89 15.55 -17.63
CA VAL A 283 -5.97 14.39 -17.57
C VAL A 283 -4.49 14.77 -17.77
N SER A 284 -4.20 15.93 -18.39
CA SER A 284 -2.86 16.53 -18.48
C SER A 284 -2.18 16.69 -17.12
N HIS A 285 -2.89 17.14 -16.07
CA HIS A 285 -2.31 17.39 -14.75
C HIS A 285 -2.01 16.11 -13.94
N PHE A 286 -2.73 15.03 -14.23
CA PHE A 286 -2.53 13.72 -13.60
C PHE A 286 -1.17 13.11 -13.98
N ILE A 287 -0.79 13.25 -15.26
CA ILE A 287 0.50 12.76 -15.77
C ILE A 287 1.65 13.63 -15.24
N THR A 288 1.49 14.95 -15.17
CA THR A 288 2.54 15.84 -14.63
C THR A 288 2.78 15.61 -13.14
N THR A 289 1.76 15.23 -12.37
CA THR A 289 1.90 14.96 -10.92
C THR A 289 2.56 13.61 -10.65
N LEU A 290 2.27 12.59 -11.48
CA LEU A 290 3.02 11.32 -11.49
C LEU A 290 4.47 11.53 -11.94
N CYS A 291 4.71 12.40 -12.94
CA CYS A 291 6.04 12.68 -13.45
C CYS A 291 6.87 13.54 -12.48
N SER A 292 6.25 14.45 -11.72
CA SER A 292 6.96 15.28 -10.72
C SER A 292 7.26 14.50 -9.44
N SER A 293 6.37 13.62 -8.99
CA SER A 293 6.68 12.65 -7.93
C SER A 293 7.75 11.62 -8.35
N TRP A 294 7.81 11.27 -9.64
CA TRP A 294 8.93 10.50 -10.22
C TRP A 294 10.22 11.33 -10.29
N SER A 295 10.17 12.63 -10.60
CA SER A 295 11.34 13.51 -10.62
C SER A 295 11.93 13.76 -9.21
N ALA A 296 11.07 13.74 -8.17
CA ALA A 296 11.52 13.72 -6.79
C ALA A 296 12.23 12.39 -6.44
N CYS A 297 11.79 11.27 -7.02
CA CYS A 297 12.55 10.01 -6.95
C CYS A 297 13.87 10.11 -7.73
N ASP A 298 13.91 10.77 -8.90
CA ASP A 298 15.13 10.96 -9.70
C ASP A 298 16.19 11.80 -8.96
N GLN A 299 15.78 12.82 -8.19
CA GLN A 299 16.69 13.59 -7.32
C GLN A 299 17.26 12.76 -6.16
N VAL A 300 16.49 11.81 -5.61
CA VAL A 300 16.96 10.85 -4.59
C VAL A 300 17.92 9.83 -5.20
N PHE A 301 17.71 9.39 -6.45
CA PHE A 301 18.61 8.49 -7.18
C PHE A 301 19.93 9.16 -7.59
N ARG A 302 19.96 10.48 -7.83
CA ARG A 302 21.19 11.25 -8.10
C ARG A 302 22.09 11.46 -6.87
N LEU A 303 21.56 11.29 -5.65
CA LEU A 303 22.34 11.37 -4.40
C LEU A 303 23.00 10.05 -4.00
N VAL A 304 22.79 8.98 -4.77
CA VAL A 304 23.56 7.74 -4.65
C VAL A 304 24.85 7.91 -5.45
N PRO A 305 26.05 7.84 -4.83
CA PRO A 305 27.30 7.94 -5.56
C PRO A 305 27.47 6.68 -6.42
N THR A 306 27.08 6.74 -7.69
CA THR A 306 27.36 5.68 -8.67
C THR A 306 28.83 5.75 -9.06
N ALA A 307 29.61 4.87 -8.45
CA ALA A 307 30.90 4.46 -8.97
C ALA A 307 30.71 3.58 -10.21
N SER A 308 30.63 4.20 -11.40
CA SER A 308 31.32 3.75 -12.62
C SER A 308 30.95 4.68 -13.78
N LYS A 309 31.96 5.33 -14.36
CA LYS A 309 31.85 6.01 -15.64
C LYS A 309 31.54 4.96 -16.73
N ASN A 310 30.61 5.29 -17.65
CA ASN A 310 30.43 4.73 -19.00
C ASN A 310 29.33 3.69 -19.30
N GLU A 311 28.12 3.79 -18.74
CA GLU A 311 26.95 3.14 -19.38
C GLU A 311 25.70 4.04 -19.29
N GLU A 312 25.25 4.59 -20.42
CA GLU A 312 23.98 5.33 -20.56
C GLU A 312 22.84 4.33 -20.82
N ILE A 313 21.87 4.26 -19.91
CA ILE A 313 20.66 3.43 -20.03
C ILE A 313 19.58 4.25 -20.75
N GLY A 314 19.18 3.81 -21.95
CA GLY A 314 18.11 4.44 -22.73
C GLY A 314 16.71 4.12 -22.18
N PHE A 315 15.86 5.14 -22.05
CA PHE A 315 14.46 5.01 -21.58
C PHE A 315 13.45 5.12 -22.72
N PHE A 316 12.41 4.28 -22.68
CA PHE A 316 11.27 4.28 -23.61
C PHE A 316 10.45 5.58 -23.50
N TYR A 317 10.20 6.25 -24.63
CA TYR A 317 9.34 7.44 -24.73
C TYR A 317 7.98 7.07 -25.33
N ASN A 318 6.90 7.20 -24.55
CA ASN A 318 5.52 7.14 -25.07
C ASN A 318 4.95 8.57 -25.17
N ARG A 319 4.45 8.95 -26.36
CA ARG A 319 3.78 10.25 -26.59
C ARG A 319 2.30 10.00 -26.92
N ILE A 320 1.41 10.44 -26.04
CA ILE A 320 -0.05 10.34 -26.21
C ILE A 320 -0.57 11.71 -26.67
N LEU A 321 -1.32 11.75 -27.76
CA LEU A 321 -1.97 12.97 -28.29
C LEU A 321 -3.49 12.84 -28.15
N PHE A 322 -4.14 13.87 -27.60
CA PHE A 322 -5.59 13.96 -27.44
C PHE A 322 -6.16 15.07 -28.34
N ASN A 323 -7.35 14.85 -28.92
CA ASN A 323 -8.13 15.87 -29.63
C ASN A 323 -9.45 16.07 -28.89
N GLU A 324 -9.90 17.32 -28.72
CA GLU A 324 -10.96 17.68 -27.77
C GLU A 324 -12.38 17.30 -28.24
N ASN A 325 -12.59 17.03 -29.52
CA ASN A 325 -13.94 16.72 -30.05
C ASN A 325 -14.31 15.23 -30.03
N TYR A 326 -13.34 14.33 -29.86
CA TYR A 326 -13.57 12.89 -29.67
C TYR A 326 -12.47 12.35 -28.76
N LYS A 327 -12.78 11.59 -27.71
CA LYS A 327 -11.77 10.85 -26.92
C LYS A 327 -11.16 9.72 -27.75
N VAL A 328 -10.36 10.05 -28.75
CA VAL A 328 -9.52 9.13 -29.51
C VAL A 328 -8.17 9.06 -28.81
N ILE A 329 -7.79 7.87 -28.35
CA ILE A 329 -6.46 7.62 -27.80
C ILE A 329 -5.60 7.10 -28.97
N ARG A 330 -4.69 7.92 -29.50
CA ARG A 330 -3.62 7.43 -30.38
C ARG A 330 -2.40 7.09 -29.53
N VAL A 331 -2.09 5.81 -29.42
CA VAL A 331 -0.84 5.33 -28.82
C VAL A 331 0.16 5.08 -29.96
N PHE A 332 1.26 5.84 -29.99
CA PHE A 332 2.39 5.53 -30.87
C PHE A 332 3.42 4.71 -30.08
N LEU A 333 3.57 3.44 -30.43
CA LEU A 333 4.67 2.61 -29.94
C LEU A 333 5.86 2.79 -30.88
N PHE A 334 6.92 3.47 -30.42
CA PHE A 334 8.21 3.49 -31.13
C PHE A 334 9.12 2.40 -30.56
N ASN A 335 9.45 1.42 -31.39
CA ASN A 335 10.43 0.39 -31.04
C ASN A 335 11.81 0.85 -31.54
N PHE A 336 12.70 1.27 -30.64
CA PHE A 336 14.10 1.51 -31.00
C PHE A 336 14.87 0.20 -30.88
N SER A 337 15.03 -0.49 -32.01
CA SER A 337 15.96 -1.61 -32.11
C SER A 337 17.39 -1.09 -32.01
N GLN A 338 18.20 -1.67 -31.13
CA GLN A 338 19.65 -1.47 -31.14
C GLN A 338 20.20 -1.93 -32.49
N ASN A 339 20.64 -0.99 -33.32
CA ASN A 339 21.80 -1.13 -34.20
C ASN A 339 22.12 0.23 -34.84
N ASN A 340 23.34 0.70 -34.57
CA ASN A 340 24.07 1.78 -35.25
C ASN A 340 23.32 3.09 -35.52
N PHE A 341 23.53 4.06 -34.62
CA PHE A 341 23.27 5.48 -34.86
C PHE A 341 24.22 6.01 -35.96
N LYS A 342 23.84 5.84 -37.22
CA LYS A 342 24.21 6.70 -38.36
C LYS A 342 23.34 6.27 -39.55
N ASP A 343 22.60 7.23 -40.07
CA ASP A 343 21.80 7.20 -41.31
C ASP A 343 20.38 6.59 -41.29
N ARG A 344 19.41 7.53 -41.32
CA ARG A 344 18.13 7.60 -42.04
C ARG A 344 16.94 6.66 -41.73
N GLU A 345 15.77 7.34 -41.86
CA GLU A 345 14.39 6.89 -42.11
C GLU A 345 13.56 6.20 -41.02
N ILE A 346 12.57 6.95 -40.52
CA ILE A 346 11.48 6.50 -39.66
C ILE A 346 10.59 5.54 -40.47
N GLN A 347 10.81 4.23 -40.35
CA GLN A 347 9.83 3.24 -40.82
C GLN A 347 8.59 3.28 -39.92
N LYS A 348 7.52 3.90 -40.42
CA LYS A 348 6.16 3.79 -39.85
C LYS A 348 5.62 2.40 -40.17
N ASN A 349 5.42 1.55 -39.17
CA ASN A 349 4.63 0.33 -39.35
C ASN A 349 3.61 0.11 -38.23
N ARG A 350 2.36 -0.07 -38.69
CA ARG A 350 1.06 -0.40 -38.07
C ARG A 350 0.63 0.38 -36.82
N THR A 351 -0.54 1.02 -36.94
CA THR A 351 -1.19 1.84 -35.92
C THR A 351 -2.55 1.22 -35.64
N ASP A 352 -2.68 0.45 -34.56
CA ASP A 352 -3.99 -0.04 -34.13
C ASP A 352 -4.70 1.08 -33.35
N ILE A 353 -5.90 1.49 -33.80
CA ILE A 353 -6.67 2.57 -33.17
C ILE A 353 -7.73 1.94 -32.26
N ILE A 354 -7.61 2.22 -30.95
CA ILE A 354 -8.60 1.81 -29.94
C ILE A 354 -9.50 2.99 -29.62
N ILE A 355 -10.80 2.84 -29.87
CA ILE A 355 -11.83 3.83 -29.52
C ILE A 355 -12.69 3.25 -28.40
N ILE A 356 -12.79 4.01 -27.29
CA ILE A 356 -13.63 3.65 -26.14
C ILE A 356 -14.76 4.67 -26.04
N ASP A 357 -15.99 4.22 -26.28
CA ASP A 357 -17.18 5.06 -26.19
C ASP A 357 -17.71 5.11 -24.75
N LYS A 358 -17.83 6.33 -24.23
CA LYS A 358 -18.16 6.64 -22.84
C LYS A 358 -19.59 6.26 -22.46
N TYR A 359 -20.51 6.18 -23.42
CA TYR A 359 -21.93 5.93 -23.11
C TYR A 359 -22.35 4.47 -23.29
N SER A 360 -21.64 3.72 -24.14
CA SER A 360 -21.99 2.33 -24.46
C SER A 360 -21.11 1.28 -23.77
N ASN A 361 -20.02 1.68 -23.12
CA ASN A 361 -19.05 0.78 -22.45
C ASN A 361 -18.51 -0.33 -23.39
N ARG A 362 -18.42 -0.06 -24.70
CA ARG A 362 -17.86 -0.95 -25.72
C ARG A 362 -16.51 -0.45 -26.22
N ILE A 363 -15.63 -1.39 -26.55
CA ILE A 363 -14.29 -1.14 -27.08
C ILE A 363 -14.30 -1.51 -28.57
N TYR A 364 -13.91 -0.57 -29.43
CA TYR A 364 -13.77 -0.79 -30.87
C TYR A 364 -12.29 -0.78 -31.24
N LEU A 365 -11.85 -1.87 -31.89
CA LEU A 365 -10.51 -2.00 -32.48
C LEU A 365 -10.65 -1.77 -33.98
N ILE A 366 -9.99 -0.74 -34.50
CA ILE A 366 -9.90 -0.48 -35.93
C ILE A 366 -8.44 -0.73 -36.34
N SER A 367 -8.23 -1.78 -37.15
CA SER A 367 -6.93 -2.16 -37.69
C SER A 367 -6.47 -1.25 -38.81
#